data_AF-A0A6A2YHW6-F1
#
_entry.id   AF-A0A6A2YHW6-F1
#
_cell.length_a   1.000
_cell.length_b   1.000
_cell.length_c   1.000
_cell.angle_alpha   90.00
_cell.angle_beta   90.00
_cell.angle_gamma   90.00
#
_symmetry.space_group_name_H-M   'P 1'
#
loop_
_entity.id
_entity.type
_entity.pdbx_description
1 polymer ?
#
loop_
_entity_poly.entity_id
_entity_poly.type
_entity_poly.pdbx_seq_one_letter_code
_entity_poly.pdbx_strand_id
1 'polypeptide(L)' 'MLFAAISNKIPRVDMDKVSNHYELFKAKKITRDDFVKKLILVVGDDLLRSTITSLQRKIPSRHELEVAKQNMKGPESL' A
#
# COMPACT_ATOMS: atom_id res chain seq x y z
N MET A 1 -2.55 3.60 3.93
CA MET A 1 -1.11 3.77 3.64
C MET A 1 -0.83 4.03 2.16
N LEU A 2 -1.37 3.24 1.22
CA LEU A 2 -1.09 3.42 -0.21
C LEU A 2 -1.55 4.78 -0.77
N PHE A 3 -2.83 5.17 -0.61
CA PHE A 3 -3.33 6.44 -1.14
C PHE A 3 -2.63 7.66 -0.56
N ALA A 4 -2.30 7.64 0.73
CA ALA A 4 -1.52 8.72 1.36
C ALA A 4 -0.09 8.83 0.78
N ALA A 5 0.52 7.73 0.35
CA ALA A 5 1.83 7.74 -0.28
C ALA A 5 1.79 8.22 -1.75
N ILE A 6 0.62 8.12 -2.39
CA ILE A 6 0.37 8.56 -3.77
C ILE A 6 -0.11 10.02 -3.82
N SER A 7 -0.87 10.48 -2.81
CA SER A 7 -1.54 11.79 -2.81
C SER A 7 -0.58 12.98 -2.96
N ASN A 8 0.68 12.82 -2.56
CA ASN A 8 1.70 13.87 -2.68
C ASN A 8 2.51 13.77 -3.97
N LYS A 9 2.22 12.78 -4.83
CA LYS A 9 2.98 12.48 -6.04
C LYS A 9 2.16 12.64 -7.33
N ILE A 10 0.87 12.93 -7.20
CA ILE A 10 -0.03 13.18 -8.33
C ILE A 10 -0.81 14.48 -8.12
N PRO A 11 -1.30 15.12 -9.19
CA PRO A 11 -2.19 16.27 -9.09
C PRO A 11 -3.46 15.96 -8.28
N ARG A 12 -3.99 16.97 -7.56
CA ARG A 12 -5.23 16.82 -6.77
C ARG A 12 -6.40 16.28 -7.60
N VAL A 13 -6.55 16.77 -8.83
CA VAL A 13 -7.59 16.32 -9.76
C VAL A 13 -7.54 14.81 -10.04
N ASP A 14 -6.34 14.25 -10.10
CA ASP A 14 -6.16 12.81 -10.32
C ASP A 14 -6.40 12.03 -9.03
N MET A 15 -6.01 12.58 -7.88
CA MET A 15 -6.36 12.00 -6.58
C MET A 15 -7.87 11.98 -6.33
N ASP A 16 -8.61 13.00 -6.78
CA ASP A 16 -10.07 13.02 -6.70
C ASP A 16 -10.70 11.90 -7.56
N LYS A 17 -10.15 11.62 -8.75
CA LYS A 17 -10.57 10.47 -9.56
C LYS A 17 -10.32 9.15 -8.84
N VAL A 18 -9.15 8.99 -8.20
CA VAL A 18 -8.82 7.80 -7.39
C VAL A 18 -9.83 7.62 -6.25
N SER A 19 -10.13 8.70 -5.52
CA SER A 19 -11.14 8.70 -4.46
C SER A 19 -12.52 8.28 -4.98
N ASN A 20 -12.98 8.84 -6.09
CA ASN A 20 -14.26 8.48 -6.71
C ASN A 20 -14.31 6.99 -7.12
N HIS A 21 -13.25 6.47 -7.74
CA HIS A 21 -13.16 5.05 -8.07
C HIS A 21 -13.16 4.16 -6.83
N TYR A 22 -12.53 4.60 -5.75
CA TYR A 22 -12.52 3.87 -4.49
C TYR A 22 -13.91 3.84 -3.82
N GLU A 23 -14.66 4.94 -3.87
CA GLU A 23 -16.05 4.96 -3.41
C GLU A 23 -16.94 4.01 -4.23
N LEU A 24 -16.77 3.96 -5.56
CA LEU A 24 -17.49 3.00 -6.40
C LEU A 24 -17.14 1.54 -6.03
N PHE A 25 -15.87 1.26 -5.73
CA PHE A 25 -15.43 -0.06 -5.27
C PHE A 25 -16.04 -0.43 -3.92
N LYS A 26 -16.02 0.48 -2.93
CA LYS A 26 -16.65 0.27 -1.62
C LYS A 26 -18.16 0.04 -1.74
N ALA A 27 -18.82 0.76 -2.65
CA ALA A 27 -20.23 0.57 -2.97
C ALA A 27 -20.51 -0.71 -3.79
N LYS A 28 -19.50 -1.56 -4.04
CA LYS A 28 -19.59 -2.79 -4.84
C LYS A 28 -20.09 -2.57 -6.28
N LYS A 29 -19.95 -1.34 -6.80
CA LYS A 29 -20.35 -0.98 -8.18
C LYS A 29 -19.30 -1.38 -9.21
N ILE A 30 -18.06 -1.59 -8.79
CA ILE A 30 -16.96 -2.08 -9.63
C ILE A 30 -16.23 -3.21 -8.90
N THR A 31 -15.61 -4.11 -9.67
CA THR A 31 -14.79 -5.18 -9.10
C THR A 31 -13.45 -4.66 -8.59
N ARG A 32 -12.74 -5.48 -7.81
CA ARG A 32 -11.36 -5.16 -7.41
C ARG A 32 -10.46 -4.99 -8.64
N ASP A 33 -10.62 -5.84 -9.65
CA ASP A 33 -9.78 -5.82 -10.84
C ASP A 33 -10.05 -4.56 -11.68
N ASP A 34 -11.31 -4.14 -11.79
CA ASP A 34 -11.67 -2.86 -12.43
C ASP A 34 -11.10 -1.67 -11.68
N PHE A 35 -11.19 -1.70 -10.35
CA PHE A 35 -10.60 -0.66 -9.51
C PHE A 35 -9.09 -0.58 -9.71
N VAL A 36 -8.38 -1.71 -9.71
CA VAL A 36 -6.93 -1.77 -9.92
C VAL A 36 -6.55 -1.24 -11.31
N LYS A 37 -7.26 -1.63 -12.37
CA LYS A 37 -7.03 -1.11 -13.73
C LYS A 37 -7.18 0.41 -13.78
N LYS A 38 -8.25 0.95 -13.17
CA LYS A 38 -8.48 2.40 -13.10
C LYS A 38 -7.43 3.12 -12.26
N LEU A 39 -6.99 2.52 -11.16
CA LEU A 39 -5.91 3.06 -10.32
C LEU A 39 -4.60 3.15 -11.11
N ILE A 40 -4.21 2.09 -11.82
CA ILE A 40 -3.02 2.07 -12.68
C ILE A 40 -3.13 3.13 -13.77
N LEU A 41 -4.30 3.27 -14.39
CA LEU A 41 -4.53 4.27 -15.45
C LEU A 41 -4.36 5.71 -14.96
N VAL A 42 -4.83 6.03 -13.75
CA VAL A 42 -4.78 7.39 -13.20
C VAL A 42 -3.41 7.72 -12.59
N VAL A 43 -2.82 6.76 -11.87
CA VAL A 43 -1.57 6.97 -11.12
C VAL A 43 -0.34 6.72 -11.99
N GLY A 44 -0.45 5.83 -12.98
CA GLY A 44 0.67 5.28 -13.73
C GLY A 44 1.27 4.05 -13.05
N ASP A 45 1.60 3.04 -13.86
CA ASP A 45 2.12 1.74 -13.37
C ASP A 45 3.45 1.90 -12.62
N ASP A 46 4.40 2.65 -13.18
CA ASP A 46 5.72 2.86 -12.58
C ASP A 46 5.64 3.52 -11.20
N LEU A 47 4.78 4.54 -11.07
CA LEU A 47 4.57 5.25 -9.81
C LEU A 47 3.92 4.34 -8.76
N LEU A 48 2.93 3.55 -9.18
CA LEU A 48 2.25 2.61 -8.31
C LEU A 48 3.22 1.52 -7.83
N ARG A 49 3.98 0.91 -8.74
CA ARG A 49 4.98 -0.13 -8.43
C ARG A 49 6.06 0.39 -7.50
N SER A 50 6.64 1.55 -7.81
CA SER A 50 7.65 2.21 -6.96
C SER A 50 7.13 2.50 -5.55
N THR A 51 5.87 2.96 -5.45
CA THR A 51 5.24 3.24 -4.17
C THR A 51 4.99 1.97 -3.36
N ILE A 52 4.51 0.89 -3.99
CA ILE A 52 4.35 -0.42 -3.34
C ILE A 52 5.69 -0.94 -2.83
N THR A 53 6.73 -0.93 -3.66
CA THR A 53 8.08 -1.36 -3.26
C THR A 53 8.60 -0.53 -2.08
N SER A 54 8.41 0.79 -2.11
CA SER A 54 8.81 1.67 -1.00
C SER A 54 8.07 1.36 0.30
N LEU A 55 6.76 1.08 0.21
CA LEU A 55 5.95 0.71 1.37
C LEU A 55 6.33 -0.65 1.93
N GLN A 56 6.59 -1.64 1.07
CA GLN A 56 6.98 -2.99 1.49
C GLN A 56 8.35 -2.99 2.18
N ARG A 57 9.33 -2.19 1.74
CA ARG A 57 10.63 -2.06 2.41
C ARG A 57 10.53 -1.48 3.83
N LYS A 58 9.48 -0.70 4.12
CA LYS A 58 9.25 -0.11 5.45
C LYS A 58 8.49 -1.05 6.39
N ILE A 59 7.92 -2.13 5.86
CA ILE A 59 7.22 -3.14 6.65
C ILE A 59 8.22 -4.27 6.84
N PRO A 60 8.83 -4.44 8.04
CA PRO A 60 9.66 -5.60 8.29
C PRO A 60 8.82 -6.84 7.97
N SER A 61 9.40 -7.76 7.22
CA SER A 61 8.72 -9.00 6.87
C SER A 61 8.27 -9.68 8.16
N ARG A 62 7.14 -10.40 8.12
CA ARG A 62 6.66 -11.17 9.28
C ARG A 62 7.76 -12.07 9.86
N HIS A 63 8.65 -12.56 8.99
CA HIS A 63 9.84 -13.33 9.36
C HIS A 63 10.86 -12.50 10.14
N GLU A 64 11.22 -11.29 9.69
CA GLU A 64 12.11 -10.38 10.44
C GLU A 64 11.52 -9.98 11.80
N LEU A 65 10.20 -9.80 11.87
CA LEU A 65 9.52 -9.50 13.13
C LEU A 65 9.52 -10.69 14.11
N GLU A 66 9.41 -11.94 13.61
CA GLU A 66 9.49 -13.15 14.44
C GLU A 66 10.93 -13.41 14.93
N VAL A 67 11.94 -13.22 14.06
CA VAL A 67 13.36 -13.33 14.42
C VAL A 67 13.76 -12.27 15.47
N ALA A 68 13.29 -11.02 15.31
CA ALA A 68 13.54 -9.96 16.29
C ALA A 68 12.90 -10.23 17.65
N LYS A 69 11.74 -10.90 17.70
CA LYS A 69 11.06 -11.28 18.94
C LYS A 69 11.75 -12.43 19.69
N GLN A 70 12.37 -13.37 18.97
CA GLN A 70 13.11 -14.48 19.58
C GLN A 70 14.44 -14.01 20.20
N ASN A 71 15.09 -13.00 19.62
CA ASN A 71 16.36 -12.45 20.12
C ASN A 71 16.23 -11.57 21.39
N MET A 72 15.00 -11.31 21.88
CA MET A 72 14.77 -10.61 23.17
C MET A 72 14.55 -11.57 24.36
N LYS A 73 14.56 -12.90 24.16
CA LYS A 73 14.63 -13.86 25.26
C LYS A 73 16.10 -14.27 25.47
N GLY A 74 16.83 -13.44 26.21
CA GLY A 74 18.13 -13.83 26.76
C GLY A 74 17.98 -15.01 27.74
N PRO A 75 19.04 -15.80 27.98
CA PRO A 75 18.97 -16.97 28.84
C PRO A 75 18.66 -16.57 30.27
N GLU A 76 17.62 -17.16 30.86
CA GLU A 76 17.43 -17.14 32.32
C GLU A 76 18.68 -17.75 32.95
N SER A 77 19.45 -16.90 33.60
CA SER A 77 20.58 -17.26 34.45
C SER A 77 20.08 -18.11 35.63
N LEU A 78 20.54 -19.35 35.70
CA LEU A 78 20.59 -20.16 36.93
C LEU A 78 22.03 -20.23 37.42
#